data_AF-A0A1F9BP15-F1
#
_entry.id   AF-A0A1F9BP15-F1
#
_cell.length_a   1.000
_cell.length_b   1.000
_cell.length_c   1.000
_cell.angle_alpha   90.00
_cell.angle_beta   90.00
_cell.angle_gamma   90.00
#
_symmetry.space_group_name_H-M   'P 1'
#
loop_
_entity.id
_entity.type
_entity.pdbx_description
1 polymer ?
#
loop_
_entity_poly.entity_id
_entity_poly.type
_entity_poly.pdbx_seq_one_letter_code
_entity_poly.pdbx_strand_id
1 'polypeptide(L)'
;MSDRSVLIVDDEKNIRLTLSLALEKLNIPVDTAVNGEEALKKLAEKSYGLMLLDLRMPGIDGMEVLRRVPAIRPEAKVVIITAYGSIEAAVEAMKLGAVDFLQKPFDAEDVRELVSSLLDQATQERYRGREYDSYLELAFKRISGGEFDAARVYAHKAISIDSKRPEAFNLLGGLYEARSNRLEAEKNYRVALALTPSYKPAQKNLDRVTSRPYTPLGIDWGFQAKEDRKRS
;
A
#
# COMPACT_ATOMS: atom_id res chain seq x y z
N MET A 1 -11.13 2.30 -10.63
CA MET A 1 -12.12 1.31 -10.15
C MET A 1 -11.44 0.39 -9.14
N SER A 2 -12.14 -0.08 -8.12
CA SER A 2 -11.56 -1.02 -7.14
C SER A 2 -11.44 -2.38 -7.82
N ASP A 3 -10.23 -2.82 -8.16
CA ASP A 3 -10.05 -4.17 -8.69
C ASP A 3 -10.18 -5.18 -7.54
N ARG A 4 -11.41 -5.64 -7.32
CA ARG A 4 -11.72 -6.78 -6.45
C ARG A 4 -11.59 -8.11 -7.21
N SER A 5 -11.02 -8.09 -8.42
CA SER A 5 -10.89 -9.30 -9.21
C SER A 5 -9.81 -10.23 -8.65
N VAL A 6 -10.03 -11.52 -8.82
CA VAL A 6 -9.13 -12.58 -8.37
C VAL A 6 -8.57 -13.31 -9.59
N LEU A 7 -7.26 -13.56 -9.60
CA LEU A 7 -6.60 -14.43 -10.56
C LEU A 7 -6.31 -15.78 -9.90
N ILE A 8 -6.89 -16.86 -10.42
CA ILE A 8 -6.62 -18.22 -9.95
C ILE A 8 -5.60 -18.86 -10.91
N VAL A 9 -4.48 -19.33 -10.37
CA VAL A 9 -3.37 -19.90 -11.14
C VAL A 9 -3.09 -21.30 -10.62
N ASP A 10 -3.42 -22.29 -11.44
CA ASP A 10 -3.27 -23.71 -11.10
C ASP A 10 -3.29 -24.51 -12.41
N ASP A 11 -2.51 -25.58 -12.56
CA ASP A 11 -2.52 -26.39 -13.78
C ASP A 11 -3.73 -27.34 -13.84
N GLU A 12 -4.29 -27.71 -12.69
CA GLU A 12 -5.45 -28.58 -12.57
C GLU A 12 -6.77 -27.85 -12.86
N LYS A 13 -7.44 -28.24 -13.95
CA LYS A 13 -8.74 -27.65 -14.35
C LYS A 13 -9.80 -27.74 -13.24
N ASN A 14 -9.83 -28.84 -12.51
CA ASN A 14 -10.82 -29.06 -11.46
C ASN A 14 -10.62 -28.10 -10.27
N ILE A 15 -9.36 -27.83 -9.89
CA ILE A 15 -9.05 -26.88 -8.83
C ILE A 15 -9.48 -25.48 -9.24
N ARG A 16 -9.15 -25.05 -10.46
CA ARG A 16 -9.60 -23.75 -11.00
C ARG A 16 -11.12 -23.63 -11.01
N LEU A 17 -11.84 -24.68 -11.41
CA LEU A 17 -13.30 -24.69 -11.41
C LEU A 17 -13.88 -24.58 -9.99
N THR A 18 -13.38 -25.39 -9.05
CA THR A 18 -13.83 -25.38 -7.66
C THR A 18 -13.62 -24.02 -7.00
N LEU A 19 -12.43 -23.43 -7.17
CA LEU A 19 -12.13 -22.10 -6.64
C LEU A 19 -13.02 -21.02 -7.28
N SER A 20 -13.21 -21.05 -8.61
CA SER A 20 -14.12 -20.12 -9.28
C SER A 20 -15.55 -20.23 -8.76
N LEU A 21 -16.10 -21.44 -8.63
CA LEU A 21 -17.45 -21.68 -8.09
C LEU A 21 -17.58 -21.23 -6.63
N ALA A 22 -16.53 -21.40 -5.82
CA ALA A 22 -16.52 -20.92 -4.45
C ALA A 22 -16.64 -19.39 -4.37
N LEU A 23 -15.99 -18.67 -5.30
CA LEU A 23 -15.95 -17.22 -5.37
C LEU A 23 -17.12 -16.58 -6.12
N GLU A 24 -17.82 -17.31 -6.98
CA GLU A 24 -19.05 -16.83 -7.65
C GLU A 24 -20.09 -16.33 -6.65
N LYS A 25 -20.25 -17.01 -5.50
CA LYS A 25 -21.17 -16.60 -4.42
C LYS A 25 -20.86 -15.22 -3.84
N LEU A 26 -19.62 -14.75 -3.98
CA LEU A 26 -19.17 -13.44 -3.51
C LEU A 26 -19.35 -12.33 -4.57
N ASN A 27 -19.87 -12.64 -5.77
CA ASN A 27 -19.93 -11.73 -6.92
C ASN A 27 -18.57 -11.09 -7.25
N ILE A 28 -17.50 -11.85 -7.05
CA ILE A 28 -16.14 -11.42 -7.33
C ILE A 28 -15.80 -11.80 -8.79
N PRO A 29 -15.30 -10.87 -9.62
CA PRO A 29 -14.79 -11.22 -10.94
C PRO A 29 -13.57 -12.13 -10.83
N VAL A 30 -13.61 -13.28 -11.48
CA VAL A 30 -12.51 -14.26 -11.43
C VAL A 30 -11.97 -14.49 -12.84
N ASP A 31 -10.66 -14.38 -12.98
CA ASP A 31 -9.93 -14.91 -14.14
C ASP A 31 -9.11 -16.13 -13.70
N THR A 32 -8.82 -17.02 -14.64
CA THR A 32 -8.04 -18.24 -14.37
C THR A 32 -6.84 -18.32 -15.29
N ALA A 33 -5.72 -18.88 -14.86
CA ALA A 33 -4.54 -19.16 -15.68
C ALA A 33 -4.08 -20.60 -15.43
N VAL A 34 -3.61 -21.27 -16.47
CA VAL A 34 -3.26 -22.71 -16.40
C VAL A 34 -1.78 -22.96 -16.11
N ASN A 35 -0.95 -21.91 -16.10
CA ASN A 35 0.48 -21.98 -15.83
C ASN A 35 1.02 -20.58 -15.46
N GLY A 36 2.29 -20.53 -15.07
CA GLY A 36 2.96 -19.29 -14.67
C GLY A 36 3.10 -18.27 -15.80
N GLU A 37 3.32 -18.71 -17.05
CA GLU A 37 3.44 -17.83 -18.22
C GLU A 37 2.14 -17.07 -18.48
N GLU A 38 1.01 -17.76 -18.48
CA GLU A 38 -0.31 -17.16 -18.66
C GLU A 38 -0.65 -16.22 -17.49
N ALA A 39 -0.30 -16.60 -16.26
CA ALA A 39 -0.52 -15.76 -15.09
C ALA A 39 0.25 -14.43 -15.18
N LEU A 40 1.54 -14.48 -15.52
CA LEU A 40 2.38 -13.28 -15.68
C LEU A 40 1.89 -12.41 -16.83
N LYS A 41 1.45 -13.01 -17.94
CA LYS A 41 0.83 -12.28 -19.05
C LYS A 41 -0.44 -11.54 -18.60
N LYS A 42 -1.34 -12.22 -17.89
CA LYS A 42 -2.59 -11.61 -17.39
C LYS A 42 -2.33 -10.49 -16.40
N LEU A 43 -1.35 -10.64 -15.50
CA LEU A 43 -0.95 -9.57 -14.57
C LEU A 43 -0.40 -8.34 -15.27
N ALA A 44 0.26 -8.52 -16.42
CA ALA A 44 0.74 -7.40 -17.21
C ALA A 44 -0.40 -6.65 -17.92
N GLU A 45 -1.45 -7.36 -18.34
CA GLU A 45 -2.59 -6.81 -19.09
C GLU A 45 -3.69 -6.22 -18.20
N LYS A 46 -3.93 -6.83 -17.02
CA LYS A 46 -5.03 -6.48 -16.11
C LYS A 46 -4.53 -6.42 -14.66
N SER A 47 -5.18 -5.59 -13.85
CA SER A 47 -4.93 -5.53 -12.41
C SER A 47 -5.80 -6.55 -11.69
N TYR A 48 -5.26 -7.17 -10.65
CA TYR A 48 -5.97 -8.09 -9.77
C TYR A 48 -5.78 -7.66 -8.33
N GLY A 49 -6.83 -7.74 -7.52
CA GLY A 49 -6.74 -7.46 -6.08
C GLY A 49 -6.05 -8.58 -5.32
N LEU A 50 -6.18 -9.81 -5.82
CA LEU A 50 -5.65 -11.02 -5.21
C LEU A 50 -5.34 -12.07 -6.27
N MET A 51 -4.28 -12.84 -6.04
CA MET A 51 -3.92 -14.01 -6.82
C MET A 51 -3.89 -15.23 -5.92
N LEU A 52 -4.53 -16.31 -6.35
CA LEU A 52 -4.45 -17.62 -5.73
C LEU A 52 -3.51 -18.46 -6.60
N LEU A 53 -2.35 -18.86 -6.06
CA LEU A 53 -1.24 -19.41 -6.84
C LEU A 53 -0.82 -20.79 -6.34
N ASP A 54 -0.88 -21.79 -7.20
CA ASP A 54 -0.26 -23.08 -6.93
C ASP A 54 1.26 -23.04 -7.11
N LEU A 55 2.00 -23.75 -6.25
CA LEU A 55 3.47 -23.80 -6.31
C LEU A 55 4.00 -24.79 -7.34
N ARG A 56 3.23 -25.83 -7.68
CA ARG A 56 3.65 -26.99 -8.45
C ARG A 56 2.93 -27.02 -9.79
N MET A 57 3.39 -26.16 -10.70
CA MET A 57 2.91 -26.14 -12.08
C MET A 57 4.02 -26.51 -13.06
N PRO A 58 3.69 -27.10 -14.22
CA PRO A 58 4.63 -27.26 -15.33
C PRO A 58 5.12 -25.92 -15.87
N GLY A 59 6.38 -25.88 -16.33
CA GLY A 59 6.99 -24.66 -16.88
C GLY A 59 7.52 -23.75 -15.79
N ILE A 60 7.07 -22.49 -15.77
CA ILE A 60 7.37 -21.57 -14.67
C ILE A 60 6.60 -22.01 -13.42
N ASP A 61 7.34 -22.40 -12.37
CA ASP A 61 6.76 -22.78 -11.08
C ASP A 61 6.19 -21.57 -10.31
N GLY A 62 5.34 -21.84 -9.32
CA GLY A 62 4.68 -20.77 -8.56
C GLY A 62 5.64 -19.92 -7.72
N MET A 63 6.79 -20.46 -7.30
CA MET A 63 7.78 -19.67 -6.57
C MET A 63 8.43 -18.63 -7.48
N GLU A 64 8.72 -18.99 -8.72
CA GLU A 64 9.26 -18.08 -9.72
C GLU A 64 8.22 -17.04 -10.16
N VAL A 65 6.95 -17.42 -10.30
CA VAL A 65 5.86 -16.45 -10.48
C VAL A 65 5.89 -15.44 -9.33
N LEU A 66 5.87 -15.91 -8.08
CA LEU A 66 5.85 -15.07 -6.88
C LEU A 66 7.03 -14.08 -6.84
N ARG A 67 8.24 -14.50 -7.23
CA ARG A 67 9.41 -13.59 -7.32
C ARG A 67 9.22 -12.46 -8.33
N ARG A 68 8.46 -12.70 -9.40
CA ARG A 68 8.26 -11.73 -10.50
C ARG A 68 7.08 -10.80 -10.27
N VAL A 69 6.07 -11.21 -9.48
CA VAL A 69 4.87 -10.40 -9.22
C VAL A 69 5.22 -8.97 -8.73
N PRO A 70 6.13 -8.75 -7.75
CA PRO A 70 6.41 -7.40 -7.24
C PRO A 70 6.93 -6.42 -8.30
N ALA A 71 7.62 -6.92 -9.33
CA ALA A 71 8.14 -6.09 -10.43
C ALA A 71 7.04 -5.71 -11.45
N ILE A 72 5.97 -6.50 -11.55
CA ILE A 72 4.88 -6.30 -12.51
C ILE A 72 3.72 -5.54 -11.85
N ARG A 73 3.32 -5.96 -10.65
CA ARG A 73 2.21 -5.45 -9.85
C ARG A 73 2.54 -5.53 -8.36
N PRO A 74 3.25 -4.54 -7.79
CA PRO A 74 3.60 -4.53 -6.36
C PRO A 74 2.38 -4.47 -5.43
N GLU A 75 1.22 -4.03 -5.93
CA GLU A 75 -0.04 -3.97 -5.19
C GLU A 75 -0.86 -5.28 -5.20
N ALA A 76 -0.48 -6.27 -6.00
CA ALA A 76 -1.19 -7.54 -6.08
C ALA A 76 -0.84 -8.41 -4.86
N LYS A 77 -1.86 -8.79 -4.07
CA LYS A 77 -1.69 -9.76 -2.99
C LYS A 77 -1.61 -11.17 -3.59
N VAL A 78 -0.70 -12.00 -3.09
CA VAL A 78 -0.56 -13.39 -3.54
C VAL A 78 -0.77 -14.33 -2.36
N VAL A 79 -1.75 -15.24 -2.50
CA VAL A 79 -1.97 -16.36 -1.59
C VAL A 79 -1.50 -17.61 -2.29
N ILE A 80 -0.68 -18.40 -1.59
CA ILE A 80 -0.26 -19.68 -2.10
C ILE A 80 -1.34 -20.73 -1.79
N ILE A 81 -1.71 -21.55 -2.77
CA ILE A 81 -2.61 -22.70 -2.58
C ILE A 81 -1.96 -23.96 -3.11
N THR A 82 -1.52 -24.89 -2.27
CA THR A 82 -0.84 -26.10 -2.78
C THR A 82 -1.03 -27.34 -1.91
N ALA A 83 -0.94 -28.52 -2.55
CA ALA A 83 -0.91 -29.82 -1.88
C ALA A 83 0.48 -30.17 -1.33
N TYR A 84 1.53 -29.51 -1.84
CA TYR A 84 2.94 -29.85 -1.56
C TYR A 84 3.65 -28.76 -0.76
N GLY A 85 2.99 -28.26 0.29
CA GLY A 85 3.57 -27.27 1.19
C GLY A 85 4.46 -27.93 2.24
N SER A 86 5.78 -27.82 2.09
CA SER A 86 6.67 -27.98 3.25
C SER A 86 6.69 -26.68 4.05
N ILE A 87 7.05 -26.77 5.33
CA ILE A 87 7.20 -25.58 6.19
C ILE A 87 8.23 -24.62 5.58
N GLU A 88 9.30 -25.15 5.00
CA GLU A 88 10.35 -24.38 4.35
C GLU A 88 9.83 -23.62 3.13
N ALA A 89 9.03 -24.27 2.28
CA ALA A 89 8.43 -23.62 1.11
C ALA A 89 7.46 -22.51 1.51
N ALA A 90 6.63 -22.73 2.54
CA ALA A 90 5.76 -21.70 3.08
C ALA A 90 6.56 -20.50 3.62
N VAL A 91 7.61 -20.75 4.40
CA VAL A 91 8.50 -19.70 4.92
C VAL A 91 9.19 -18.92 3.79
N GLU A 92 9.64 -19.59 2.73
CA GLU A 92 10.22 -18.93 1.57
C GLU A 92 9.19 -18.07 0.83
N ALA A 93 7.98 -18.58 0.61
CA ALA A 93 6.92 -17.83 -0.04
C ALA A 93 6.55 -16.56 0.74
N MET A 94 6.42 -16.64 2.07
CA MET A 94 6.17 -15.47 2.91
C MET A 94 7.30 -14.43 2.81
N LYS A 95 8.56 -14.86 2.75
CA LYS A 95 9.71 -13.95 2.55
C LYS A 95 9.70 -13.26 1.19
N LEU A 96 9.13 -13.90 0.17
CA LEU A 96 9.00 -13.36 -1.17
C LEU A 96 7.77 -12.46 -1.34
N GLY A 97 6.95 -12.30 -0.30
CA GLY A 97 5.81 -11.39 -0.30
C GLY A 97 4.45 -12.05 -0.49
N ALA A 98 4.34 -13.39 -0.36
CA ALA A 98 3.04 -14.01 -0.18
C ALA A 98 2.38 -13.48 1.10
N VAL A 99 1.09 -13.18 1.03
CA VAL A 99 0.33 -12.63 2.17
C VAL A 99 -0.27 -13.73 3.03
N ASP A 100 -0.51 -14.91 2.46
CA ASP A 100 -1.03 -16.07 3.16
C ASP A 100 -0.76 -17.37 2.39
N PHE A 101 -1.04 -18.49 3.05
CA PHE A 101 -0.86 -19.84 2.53
C PHE A 101 -2.05 -20.73 2.90
N LEU A 102 -2.62 -21.43 1.90
CA LEU A 102 -3.70 -22.40 2.07
C LEU A 102 -3.25 -23.78 1.59
N GLN A 103 -3.34 -24.78 2.45
CA GLN A 103 -2.98 -26.15 2.10
C GLN A 103 -4.17 -26.87 1.44
N LYS A 104 -3.91 -27.65 0.38
CA LYS A 104 -4.90 -28.58 -0.19
C LYS A 104 -4.93 -29.88 0.65
N PRO A 105 -6.10 -30.48 0.91
CA PRO A 105 -7.44 -30.06 0.50
C PRO A 105 -7.96 -28.88 1.35
N PHE A 106 -8.79 -28.03 0.74
CA PHE A 106 -9.43 -26.87 1.36
C PHE A 106 -10.95 -26.94 1.20
N ASP A 107 -11.69 -26.33 2.12
CA ASP A 107 -13.12 -26.17 1.97
C ASP A 107 -13.48 -24.86 1.26
N ALA A 108 -14.62 -24.84 0.58
CA ALA A 108 -15.07 -23.66 -0.15
C ALA A 108 -15.35 -22.47 0.78
N GLU A 109 -15.61 -22.70 2.06
CA GLU A 109 -15.79 -21.63 3.06
C GLU A 109 -14.45 -20.98 3.41
N ASP A 110 -13.40 -21.77 3.67
CA ASP A 110 -12.06 -21.27 3.98
C ASP A 110 -11.56 -20.32 2.88
N VAL A 111 -11.77 -20.70 1.61
CA VAL A 111 -11.42 -19.87 0.46
C VAL A 111 -12.22 -18.56 0.44
N ARG A 112 -13.53 -18.61 0.72
CA ARG A 112 -14.37 -17.40 0.74
C ARG A 112 -13.97 -16.45 1.85
N GLU A 113 -13.76 -16.95 3.06
CA GLU A 113 -13.36 -16.15 4.21
C GLU A 113 -12.00 -15.49 3.97
N LEU A 114 -11.02 -16.27 3.51
CA LEU A 114 -9.69 -15.78 3.19
C LEU A 114 -9.73 -14.69 2.11
N VAL A 115 -10.39 -14.95 0.98
CA VAL A 115 -10.49 -14.00 -0.13
C VAL A 115 -11.23 -12.72 0.29
N SER A 116 -12.37 -12.84 1.00
CA SER A 116 -13.13 -11.68 1.47
C SER A 116 -12.30 -10.82 2.41
N SER A 117 -11.67 -11.44 3.41
CA SER A 117 -10.83 -10.74 4.40
C SER A 117 -9.71 -9.96 3.73
N LEU A 118 -8.98 -10.58 2.79
CA LEU A 118 -7.83 -9.95 2.13
C LEU A 118 -8.23 -8.79 1.21
N LEU A 119 -9.34 -8.95 0.47
CA LEU A 119 -9.88 -7.89 -0.39
C LEU A 119 -10.47 -6.73 0.43
N ASP A 120 -11.08 -7.01 1.58
CA ASP A 120 -11.62 -6.00 2.49
C ASP A 120 -10.51 -5.19 3.16
N GLN A 121 -9.46 -5.86 3.64
CA GLN A 121 -8.26 -5.19 4.16
C GLN A 121 -7.64 -4.26 3.11
N ALA A 122 -7.45 -4.75 1.88
CA ALA A 122 -6.89 -3.93 0.80
C ALA A 122 -7.78 -2.69 0.50
N THR A 123 -9.10 -2.88 0.60
CA THR A 123 -10.07 -1.81 0.41
C THR A 123 -9.97 -0.79 1.55
N GLN A 124 -9.93 -1.22 2.80
CA GLN A 124 -9.78 -0.37 3.98
C GLN A 124 -8.47 0.41 3.97
N GLU A 125 -7.35 -0.23 3.66
CA GLU A 125 -6.03 0.42 3.53
C GLU A 125 -6.06 1.54 2.48
N ARG A 126 -6.69 1.28 1.33
CA ARG A 126 -6.87 2.30 0.28
C ARG A 126 -7.77 3.45 0.74
N TYR A 127 -8.85 3.18 1.46
CA TYR A 127 -9.72 4.23 2.02
C TYR A 127 -8.98 5.09 3.03
N ARG A 128 -8.25 4.48 3.97
CA ARG A 128 -7.41 5.21 4.94
C ARG A 128 -6.37 6.07 4.24
N GLY A 129 -5.68 5.54 3.23
CA GLY A 129 -4.70 6.30 2.45
C GLY A 129 -5.31 7.53 1.76
N ARG A 130 -6.50 7.38 1.16
CA ARG A 130 -7.23 8.50 0.55
C ARG A 130 -7.69 9.53 1.57
N GLU A 131 -8.20 9.08 2.72
CA GLU A 131 -8.64 9.96 3.80
C GLU A 131 -7.47 10.76 4.38
N TYR A 132 -6.32 10.12 4.59
CA TYR A 132 -5.07 10.80 4.97
C TYR A 132 -4.71 11.91 3.97
N ASP A 133 -4.68 11.57 2.67
CA ASP A 133 -4.33 12.53 1.63
C ASP A 133 -5.34 13.69 1.56
N SER A 134 -6.62 13.42 1.79
CA SER A 134 -7.66 14.46 1.88
C SER A 134 -7.44 15.40 3.06
N TYR A 135 -7.04 14.89 4.22
CA TYR A 135 -6.72 15.76 5.37
C TYR A 135 -5.48 16.61 5.13
N LEU A 136 -4.45 16.09 4.47
CA LEU A 136 -3.32 16.91 4.05
C LEU A 136 -3.79 18.03 3.12
N GLU A 137 -4.53 17.70 2.07
CA GLU A 137 -5.03 18.68 1.10
C GLU A 137 -5.87 19.80 1.77
N LEU A 138 -6.71 19.43 2.74
CA LEU A 138 -7.44 20.40 3.57
C LEU A 138 -6.50 21.25 4.43
N ALA A 139 -5.49 20.66 5.07
CA ALA A 139 -4.51 21.41 5.85
C ALA A 139 -3.78 22.45 4.99
N PHE A 140 -3.35 22.06 3.79
CA PHE A 140 -2.72 22.96 2.80
C PHE A 140 -3.63 24.10 2.40
N LYS A 141 -4.88 23.81 2.08
CA LYS A 141 -5.86 24.84 1.73
C LYS A 141 -6.03 25.87 2.85
N ARG A 142 -6.01 25.42 4.11
CA ARG A 142 -6.08 26.31 5.28
C ARG A 142 -4.82 27.15 5.47
N ILE A 143 -3.64 26.59 5.24
CA ILE A 143 -2.38 27.34 5.26
C ILE A 143 -2.41 28.48 4.23
N SER A 144 -2.84 28.20 3.00
CA SER A 144 -2.96 29.23 1.95
C SER A 144 -3.99 30.31 2.28
N GLY A 145 -5.01 29.98 3.07
CA GLY A 145 -5.98 30.93 3.60
C GLY A 145 -5.55 31.67 4.87
N GLY A 146 -4.34 31.42 5.40
CA GLY A 146 -3.85 31.98 6.67
C GLY A 146 -4.50 31.38 7.93
N GLU A 147 -5.30 30.32 7.78
CA GLU A 147 -6.03 29.64 8.86
C GLU A 147 -5.16 28.57 9.56
N PHE A 148 -4.04 28.97 10.15
CA PHE A 148 -3.03 28.05 10.70
C PHE A 148 -3.57 27.10 11.80
N ASP A 149 -4.51 27.56 12.64
CA ASP A 149 -5.07 26.71 13.69
C ASP A 149 -5.98 25.61 13.11
N ALA A 150 -6.74 25.94 12.06
CA ALA A 150 -7.53 24.96 11.33
C ALA A 150 -6.63 23.96 10.58
N ALA A 151 -5.54 24.44 9.97
CA ALA A 151 -4.55 23.58 9.33
C ALA A 151 -3.96 22.55 10.31
N ARG A 152 -3.66 22.97 11.54
CA ARG A 152 -3.14 22.10 12.60
C ARG A 152 -4.10 20.97 12.96
N VAL A 153 -5.41 21.27 13.03
CA VAL A 153 -6.44 20.24 13.28
C VAL A 153 -6.42 19.18 12.19
N TYR A 154 -6.35 19.58 10.91
CA TYR A 154 -6.31 18.64 9.80
C TYR A 154 -5.00 17.83 9.77
N ALA A 155 -3.87 18.43 10.13
CA ALA A 155 -2.60 17.71 10.27
C ALA A 155 -2.68 16.59 11.32
N HIS A 156 -3.27 16.86 12.49
CA HIS A 156 -3.49 15.85 13.52
C HIS A 156 -4.47 14.76 13.08
N LYS A 157 -5.54 15.13 12.34
CA LYS A 157 -6.44 14.14 11.75
C LYS A 157 -5.70 13.22 10.79
N ALA A 158 -4.82 13.74 9.92
CA ALA A 158 -3.99 12.92 9.06
C ALA A 158 -3.13 11.93 9.87
N ILE A 159 -2.43 12.39 10.92
CA ILE A 159 -1.62 11.52 11.79
C ILE A 159 -2.47 10.41 12.45
N SER A 160 -3.73 10.72 12.82
CA SER A 160 -4.64 9.72 13.39
C SER A 160 -5.04 8.62 12.40
N ILE A 161 -5.04 8.93 11.09
CA ILE A 161 -5.30 7.96 10.03
C ILE A 161 -4.04 7.13 9.73
N ASP A 162 -2.89 7.76 9.59
CA ASP A 162 -1.62 7.08 9.34
C ASP A 162 -0.44 7.85 9.97
N SER A 163 0.08 7.33 11.07
CA SER A 163 1.20 7.91 11.81
C SER A 163 2.57 7.46 11.30
N LYS A 164 2.63 6.60 10.28
CA LYS A 164 3.89 6.11 9.71
C LYS A 164 4.40 6.98 8.56
N ARG A 165 3.63 8.01 8.19
CA ARG A 165 3.89 8.89 7.04
C ARG A 165 4.48 10.23 7.49
N PRO A 166 5.54 10.75 6.83
CA PRO A 166 6.28 11.92 7.31
C PRO A 166 5.58 13.27 7.02
N GLU A 167 4.69 13.33 6.04
CA GLU A 167 4.18 14.60 5.49
C GLU A 167 3.37 15.40 6.53
N ALA A 168 2.52 14.73 7.31
CA ALA A 168 1.71 15.40 8.32
C ALA A 168 2.57 15.97 9.47
N PHE A 169 3.65 15.29 9.85
CA PHE A 169 4.61 15.78 10.84
C PHE A 169 5.42 16.96 10.28
N ASN A 170 5.87 16.90 9.03
CA ASN A 170 6.52 18.04 8.38
C ASN A 170 5.61 19.27 8.33
N LEU A 171 4.33 19.07 8.01
CA LEU A 171 3.35 20.16 8.01
C LEU A 171 3.14 20.74 9.41
N LEU A 172 3.00 19.90 10.46
CA LEU A 172 2.96 20.37 11.85
C LEU A 172 4.20 21.18 12.22
N GLY A 173 5.39 20.73 11.82
CA GLY A 173 6.63 21.46 12.04
C GLY A 173 6.57 22.86 11.44
N GLY A 174 6.13 22.97 10.18
CA GLY A 174 5.94 24.26 9.50
C GLY A 174 4.92 25.16 10.19
N LEU A 175 3.81 24.59 10.69
CA LEU A 175 2.80 25.35 11.42
C LEU A 175 3.34 25.93 12.73
N TYR A 176 4.14 25.16 13.48
CA TYR A 176 4.80 25.65 14.68
C TYR A 176 5.87 26.69 14.37
N GLU A 177 6.67 26.49 13.31
CA GLU A 177 7.68 27.46 12.88
C GLU A 177 7.05 28.80 12.49
N ALA A 178 5.94 28.77 11.72
CA ALA A 178 5.19 29.97 11.35
C ALA A 178 4.63 30.74 12.55
N ARG A 179 4.44 30.07 13.70
CA ARG A 179 4.05 30.68 14.99
C ARG A 179 5.24 31.00 15.89
N SER A 180 6.46 31.00 15.35
CA SER A 180 7.71 31.23 16.10
C SER A 180 8.00 30.19 17.20
N ASN A 181 7.33 29.04 17.18
CA ASN A 181 7.61 27.94 18.10
C ASN A 181 8.66 26.99 17.50
N ARG A 182 9.91 27.46 17.51
CA ARG A 182 11.08 26.78 16.92
C ARG A 182 11.33 25.39 17.52
N LEU A 183 11.12 25.25 18.83
CA LEU A 183 11.36 24.00 19.54
C LEU A 183 10.39 22.90 19.08
N GLU A 184 9.09 23.21 18.98
CA GLU A 184 8.12 22.23 18.48
C GLU A 184 8.27 21.98 16.98
N ALA A 185 8.66 22.99 16.20
CA ALA A 185 9.00 22.81 14.79
C ALA A 185 10.11 21.77 14.61
N GLU A 186 11.23 21.96 15.31
CA GLU A 186 12.38 21.05 15.25
C GLU A 186 12.00 19.61 15.64
N LYS A 187 11.24 19.42 16.72
CA LYS A 187 10.77 18.09 17.15
C LYS A 187 9.99 17.39 16.04
N ASN A 188 9.04 18.08 15.41
CA ASN A 188 8.20 17.49 14.38
C ASN A 188 9.00 17.15 13.11
N TYR A 189 9.95 18.00 12.70
CA TYR A 189 10.84 17.66 11.57
C TYR A 189 11.71 16.44 11.84
N ARG A 190 12.24 16.30 13.06
CA ARG A 190 12.99 15.10 13.47
C ARG A 190 12.12 13.85 13.47
N VAL A 191 10.85 13.94 13.89
CA VAL A 191 9.90 12.81 13.79
C VAL A 191 9.69 12.41 12.33
N ALA A 192 9.48 13.36 11.42
CA ALA A 192 9.34 13.08 10.00
C ALA A 192 10.58 12.37 9.42
N LEU A 193 11.78 12.79 9.80
CA LEU A 193 13.04 12.15 9.37
C LEU A 193 13.30 10.80 10.04
N ALA A 194 12.81 10.58 11.27
CA ALA A 194 12.86 9.27 11.91
C ALA A 194 11.98 8.24 11.19
N LEU A 195 10.82 8.68 10.66
CA LEU A 195 9.93 7.85 9.84
C LEU A 195 10.49 7.64 8.43
N THR A 196 11.07 8.67 7.82
CA THR A 196 11.62 8.61 6.47
C THR A 196 12.87 9.49 6.37
N PRO A 197 14.08 8.92 6.57
CA PRO A 197 15.33 9.70 6.57
C PRO A 197 15.61 10.44 5.26
N SER A 198 15.09 9.95 4.13
CA SER A 198 15.25 10.56 2.81
C SER A 198 14.22 11.66 2.49
N TYR A 199 13.34 12.01 3.43
CA TYR A 199 12.26 12.97 3.21
C TYR A 199 12.78 14.42 3.15
N LYS A 200 13.11 14.87 1.94
CA LYS A 200 13.77 16.17 1.64
C LYS A 200 13.09 17.41 2.26
N PRO A 201 11.75 17.56 2.28
CA PRO A 201 11.12 18.74 2.88
C PRO A 201 11.48 18.91 4.36
N ALA A 202 11.41 17.83 5.14
CA ALA A 202 11.76 17.87 6.55
C ALA A 202 13.26 18.13 6.77
N GLN A 203 14.14 17.59 5.91
CA GLN A 203 15.57 17.88 5.98
C GLN A 203 15.85 19.37 5.79
N LYS A 204 15.35 19.98 4.71
CA LYS A 204 15.53 21.41 4.44
C LYS A 204 14.98 22.28 5.58
N ASN A 205 13.82 21.90 6.11
CA ASN A 205 13.20 22.62 7.21
C ASN A 205 14.00 22.48 8.51
N LEU A 206 14.52 21.29 8.81
CA LEU A 206 15.38 21.06 9.96
C LEU A 206 16.69 21.84 9.86
N ASP A 207 17.32 21.86 8.67
CA ASP A 207 18.54 22.63 8.42
C ASP A 207 18.28 24.13 8.61
N ARG A 208 17.17 24.64 8.06
CA ARG A 208 16.76 26.04 8.24
C ARG A 208 16.51 26.36 9.70
N VAL A 209 15.68 25.57 10.40
CA VAL A 209 15.29 25.82 11.79
C VAL A 209 16.46 25.64 12.75
N THR A 210 17.58 25.02 12.35
CA THR A 210 18.79 24.89 13.18
C THR A 210 19.89 25.87 12.78
N SER A 211 19.80 26.48 11.59
CA SER A 211 20.79 27.43 11.05
C SER A 211 21.01 28.70 11.90
N ARG A 212 22.16 29.32 11.67
CA ARG A 212 22.55 30.64 12.20
C ARG A 212 23.22 31.45 11.08
N PRO A 213 22.68 32.59 10.63
CA PRO A 213 21.45 33.23 11.11
C PRO A 213 20.18 32.47 10.69
N TYR A 214 19.18 32.45 11.58
CA TYR A 214 17.87 31.85 11.32
C TYR A 214 16.99 32.81 10.50
N THR A 215 16.24 32.26 9.54
CA THR A 215 15.19 32.95 8.80
C THR A 215 13.91 32.10 8.78
N PRO A 216 12.73 32.67 9.10
CA PRO A 216 11.45 31.96 9.05
C PRO A 216 10.88 31.84 7.62
N LEU A 217 11.55 32.44 6.62
CA LEU A 217 11.09 32.39 5.23
C LEU A 217 11.49 31.08 4.56
N GLY A 218 10.63 30.59 3.66
CA GLY A 218 10.93 29.43 2.82
C GLY A 218 10.66 28.07 3.48
N ILE A 219 9.63 27.98 4.33
CA ILE A 219 9.11 26.70 4.83
C ILE A 219 8.73 25.80 3.64
N ASP A 220 9.37 24.64 3.54
CA ASP A 220 9.06 23.61 2.55
C ASP A 220 7.98 22.70 3.13
N TRP A 221 6.73 23.01 2.81
CA TRP A 221 5.59 22.30 3.39
C TRP A 221 5.47 20.85 2.91
N GLY A 222 6.18 20.44 1.85
CA GLY A 222 6.30 19.04 1.44
C GLY A 222 5.13 18.45 0.64
N PHE A 223 4.13 19.25 0.26
CA PHE A 223 3.06 18.86 -0.66
C PHE A 223 3.09 19.77 -1.87
N GLN A 224 3.48 19.20 -3.00
CA GLN A 224 3.13 19.76 -4.29
C GLN A 224 1.71 19.28 -4.60
N ALA A 225 0.80 20.21 -4.90
CA ALA A 225 -0.52 19.85 -5.37
C ALA A 225 -0.38 18.83 -6.52
N LYS A 226 -1.33 17.90 -6.61
CA LYS A 226 -1.35 16.75 -7.54
C LYS A 226 -1.19 17.09 -9.04
N GLU A 227 -0.93 18.33 -9.43
CA GLU A 227 -0.75 18.77 -10.82
C GLU A 227 0.46 18.12 -11.52
N ASP A 228 1.51 17.72 -10.78
CA ASP A 228 2.69 17.08 -11.41
C ASP A 228 2.55 15.56 -11.66
N ARG A 229 1.58 14.87 -11.03
CA ARG A 229 1.38 13.41 -11.25
C ARG A 229 0.55 13.07 -12.51
N LYS A 230 0.06 14.08 -13.25
CA LYS A 230 -0.60 13.89 -14.55
C LYS A 230 0.34 14.11 -15.75
N ARG A 231 1.64 14.35 -15.52
CA ARG A 231 2.64 14.61 -16.56
C ARG A 231 3.75 13.55 -16.66
N SER A 232 3.56 12.34 -16.13
CA SER A 232 4.49 11.23 -16.31
C SER A 232 3.75 9.94 -16.64
#